data_AF-A0A434MPH4-F1
#
_entry.id   AF-A0A434MPH4-F1
#
_cell.length_a   1.000
_cell.length_b   1.000
_cell.length_c   1.000
_cell.angle_alpha   90.00
_cell.angle_beta   90.00
_cell.angle_gamma   90.00
#
_symmetry.space_group_name_H-M   'P 1'
#
loop_
_entity.id
_entity.type
_entity.pdbx_description
1 polymer ?
#
loop_
_entity_poly.entity_id
_entity_poly.type
_entity_poly.pdbx_seq_one_letter_code
_entity_poly.pdbx_strand_id
1 'polypeptide(L)'
;TLSELRESLIAAETELYGGASPRVIPFTDVRDAGALLQRAGLALPVADVETVTVRYDSLFGLMADLRAMGETSALIDRSRRPGTRRLFARVAEIYAERFSDADGRIRASFPIVWMSGWAPDASQQKPLKPGSAKISLKTILENPGGR
;
A
#
# COMPACT_ATOMS: atom_id res chain seq x y z
N THR A 1 0.44 2.18 2.89
CA THR A 1 -0.84 2.90 2.88
C THR A 1 -0.71 4.15 3.71
N LEU A 2 -1.32 5.24 3.22
CA LEU A 2 -1.38 6.54 3.90
C LEU A 2 0.00 7.00 4.41
N SER A 3 0.99 7.00 3.52
CA SER A 3 2.39 7.35 3.85
C SER A 3 2.47 8.76 4.43
N GLU A 4 1.80 9.72 3.80
CA GLU A 4 1.80 11.12 4.20
C GLU A 4 1.23 11.31 5.61
N LEU A 5 0.11 10.62 5.91
CA LEU A 5 -0.51 10.63 7.23
C LEU A 5 0.39 9.98 8.28
N ARG A 6 0.98 8.82 7.96
CA ARG A 6 1.88 8.09 8.87
C ARG A 6 3.08 8.96 9.23
N GLU A 7 3.73 9.56 8.24
CA GLU A 7 4.90 10.41 8.45
C GLU A 7 4.56 11.63 9.31
N SER A 8 3.43 12.29 9.03
CA SER A 8 2.96 13.45 9.79
C SER A 8 2.64 13.09 11.24
N LEU A 9 2.04 11.92 11.48
CA LEU A 9 1.74 11.42 12.83
C LEU A 9 3.01 11.08 13.60
N ILE A 10 3.96 10.38 12.99
CA ILE A 10 5.24 10.03 13.62
C ILE A 10 5.99 11.29 14.01
N ALA A 11 6.08 12.27 13.11
CA ALA A 11 6.75 13.55 13.36
C ALA A 11 6.10 14.30 14.53
N ALA A 12 4.77 14.49 14.50
CA ALA A 12 4.07 15.22 15.55
C ALA A 12 4.17 14.55 16.93
N GLU A 13 4.09 13.22 16.99
CA GLU A 13 4.25 12.51 18.26
C GLU A 13 5.67 12.56 18.79
N THR A 14 6.66 12.46 17.90
CA THR A 14 8.07 12.58 18.27
C THR A 14 8.35 13.96 18.87
N GLU A 15 7.84 15.02 18.24
CA GLU A 15 7.98 16.40 18.73
C GLU A 15 7.25 16.63 20.07
N LEU A 16 6.03 16.14 20.21
CA LEU A 16 5.19 16.46 21.38
C LEU A 16 5.39 15.53 22.59
N TYR A 17 5.78 14.28 22.35
CA TYR A 17 5.79 13.23 23.38
C TYR A 17 7.14 12.51 23.50
N GLY A 18 8.14 12.85 22.67
CA GLY A 18 9.46 12.22 22.70
C GLY A 18 9.48 10.78 22.17
N GLY A 19 8.45 10.37 21.43
CA GLY A 19 8.36 9.05 20.81
C GLY A 19 7.11 8.92 19.93
N ALA A 20 7.06 7.88 19.09
CA ALA A 20 5.95 7.63 18.18
C ALA A 20 5.17 6.37 18.56
N SER A 21 3.85 6.41 18.41
CA SER A 21 2.98 5.24 18.58
C SER A 21 2.53 4.72 17.21
N PRO A 22 2.28 3.41 17.06
CA PRO A 22 1.74 2.89 15.82
C PRO A 22 0.29 3.39 15.65
N ARG A 23 0.06 4.16 14.58
CA ARG A 23 -1.25 4.76 14.26
C ARG A 23 -1.82 4.33 12.91
N VAL A 24 -0.96 4.00 11.96
CA VAL A 24 -1.33 3.56 10.61
C VAL A 24 -0.83 2.12 10.42
N ILE A 25 -1.70 1.22 9.97
CA ILE A 25 -1.35 -0.19 9.76
C ILE A 25 -0.34 -0.30 8.60
N PRO A 26 0.76 -1.08 8.72
CA PRO A 26 1.66 -1.34 7.60
C PRO A 26 0.89 -1.91 6.40
N PHE A 27 1.25 -1.50 5.19
CA PHE A 27 0.59 -2.03 4.00
C PHE A 27 1.35 -3.23 3.46
N THR A 28 0.62 -4.24 3.00
CA THR A 28 1.18 -5.46 2.42
C THR A 28 1.88 -5.14 1.10
N ASP A 29 3.06 -5.72 0.89
CA ASP A 29 3.76 -5.59 -0.38
C ASP A 29 3.18 -6.57 -1.43
N VAL A 30 3.43 -6.31 -2.72
CA VAL A 30 2.89 -7.15 -3.80
C VAL A 30 3.42 -8.59 -3.77
N ARG A 31 4.62 -8.81 -3.22
CA ARG A 31 5.23 -10.14 -3.14
C ARG A 31 4.58 -10.96 -2.04
N ASP A 32 4.32 -10.36 -0.89
CA ASP A 32 3.60 -10.95 0.24
C ASP A 32 2.17 -11.30 -0.15
N ALA A 33 1.51 -10.43 -0.93
CA ALA A 33 0.20 -10.71 -1.52
C ALA A 33 0.22 -11.94 -2.45
N GLY A 34 1.18 -12.00 -3.37
CA GLY A 34 1.36 -13.16 -4.25
C GLY A 34 1.71 -14.46 -3.48
N ALA A 35 2.57 -14.35 -2.46
CA ALA A 35 2.92 -15.47 -1.59
C ALA A 35 1.72 -15.96 -0.76
N LEU A 36 0.83 -15.06 -0.34
CA LEU A 36 -0.41 -15.40 0.34
C LEU A 36 -1.33 -16.25 -0.55
N LEU A 37 -1.50 -15.89 -1.82
CA LEU A 37 -2.31 -16.66 -2.77
C LEU A 37 -1.77 -18.09 -2.96
N GLN A 38 -0.44 -18.23 -3.09
CA GLN A 38 0.20 -19.54 -3.19
C GLN A 38 -0.01 -20.39 -1.93
N ARG A 39 0.16 -19.78 -0.74
CA ARG A 39 -0.09 -20.44 0.54
C ARG A 39 -1.54 -20.82 0.76
N ALA A 40 -2.47 -20.06 0.19
CA ALA A 40 -3.89 -20.37 0.18
C ALA A 40 -4.25 -21.53 -0.78
N GLY A 41 -3.27 -22.05 -1.55
CA GLY A 41 -3.47 -23.16 -2.48
C GLY A 41 -4.06 -22.75 -3.83
N LEU A 42 -4.07 -21.45 -4.16
CA LEU A 42 -4.50 -20.97 -5.47
C LEU A 42 -3.38 -21.15 -6.50
N ALA A 43 -3.76 -21.60 -7.70
CA ALA A 43 -2.91 -21.70 -8.86
C ALA A 43 -2.93 -20.38 -9.67
N LEU A 44 -1.86 -20.17 -10.46
CA LEU A 44 -1.70 -18.99 -11.32
C LEU A 44 -1.94 -17.66 -10.58
N PRO A 45 -1.23 -17.40 -9.46
CA PRO A 45 -1.46 -16.20 -8.67
C PRO A 45 -1.06 -14.95 -9.46
N VAL A 46 -1.96 -13.97 -9.50
CA VAL A 46 -1.70 -12.63 -10.03
C VAL A 46 -1.96 -11.65 -8.90
N ALA A 47 -0.94 -10.84 -8.59
CA ALA A 47 -1.04 -9.77 -7.63
C ALA A 47 -0.51 -8.49 -8.27
N ASP A 48 -1.22 -7.38 -8.08
CA ASP A 48 -0.83 -6.06 -8.54
C ASP A 48 -1.17 -5.01 -7.47
N VAL A 49 -0.51 -3.86 -7.54
CA VAL A 49 -0.76 -2.74 -6.64
C VAL A 49 -0.95 -1.46 -7.45
N GLU A 50 -2.12 -0.87 -7.30
CA GLU A 50 -2.45 0.44 -7.85
C GLU A 50 -2.43 1.48 -6.73
N THR A 51 -1.87 2.66 -6.98
CA THR A 51 -1.90 3.75 -5.98
C THR A 51 -2.79 4.88 -6.47
N VAL A 52 -3.87 5.15 -5.73
CA VAL A 52 -4.79 6.26 -5.98
C VAL A 52 -4.43 7.41 -5.04
N THR A 53 -4.16 8.59 -5.61
CA THR A 53 -3.91 9.80 -4.82
C THR A 53 -5.16 10.66 -4.80
N VAL A 54 -5.69 10.93 -3.60
CA VAL A 54 -6.87 11.78 -3.39
C VAL A 54 -6.44 13.08 -2.71
N ARG A 55 -7.08 14.19 -3.07
CA ARG A 55 -6.75 15.53 -2.59
C ARG A 55 -7.83 16.02 -1.63
N TYR A 56 -7.44 16.48 -0.45
CA TYR A 56 -8.32 16.96 0.61
C TYR A 56 -8.00 18.40 0.98
N ASP A 57 -9.01 19.14 1.43
CA ASP A 57 -8.83 20.53 1.86
C ASP A 57 -8.10 20.60 3.21
N SER A 58 -8.17 19.55 4.03
CA SER A 58 -7.46 19.46 5.30
C SER A 58 -7.34 18.02 5.81
N LEU A 59 -6.45 17.83 6.79
CA LEU A 59 -6.33 16.57 7.55
C LEU A 59 -7.67 16.11 8.11
N PHE A 60 -8.52 17.04 8.55
CA PHE A 60 -9.78 16.70 9.21
C PHE A 60 -10.79 16.10 8.23
N GLY A 61 -10.79 16.54 6.97
CA GLY A 61 -11.57 15.92 5.90
C GLY A 61 -11.15 14.47 5.66
N LEU A 62 -9.84 14.25 5.49
CA LEU A 62 -9.28 12.90 5.36
C LEU A 62 -9.66 12.00 6.55
N MET A 63 -9.51 12.50 7.78
CA MET A 63 -9.83 11.72 8.99
C MET A 63 -11.33 11.41 9.12
N ALA A 64 -12.21 12.26 8.61
CA ALA A 64 -13.65 12.00 8.57
C ALA A 64 -13.97 10.87 7.60
N ASP A 65 -13.40 10.90 6.40
CA ASP A 65 -13.62 9.86 5.38
C ASP A 65 -13.05 8.51 5.81
N LEU A 66 -11.84 8.47 6.38
CA LEU A 66 -11.27 7.24 6.95
C LEU A 66 -12.20 6.63 8.01
N ARG A 67 -12.79 7.47 8.87
CA ARG A 67 -13.75 6.99 9.87
C ARG A 67 -15.03 6.44 9.22
N ALA A 68 -15.54 7.11 8.19
CA ALA A 68 -16.72 6.67 7.46
C ALA A 68 -16.48 5.34 6.71
N MET A 69 -15.26 5.12 6.21
CA MET A 69 -14.83 3.87 5.57
C MET A 69 -14.59 2.72 6.57
N GLY A 70 -14.65 2.99 7.89
CA GLY A 70 -14.33 2.00 8.91
C GLY A 70 -12.83 1.79 9.13
N GLU A 71 -11.97 2.61 8.52
CA GLU A 71 -10.51 2.60 8.62
C GLU A 71 -10.02 3.19 9.96
N THR A 72 -10.60 2.70 11.04
CA THR A 72 -10.19 3.01 12.41
C THR A 72 -9.10 2.05 12.87
N SER A 73 -8.36 2.42 13.92
CA SER A 73 -7.19 1.65 14.34
C SER A 73 -7.56 0.29 14.98
N ALA A 74 -7.18 -0.80 14.30
CA ALA A 74 -7.22 -2.18 14.80
C ALA A 74 -5.87 -2.69 15.37
N LEU A 75 -4.90 -1.79 15.56
CA LEU A 75 -3.56 -2.14 16.03
C LEU A 75 -3.58 -2.58 17.51
N ILE A 76 -2.96 -3.72 17.82
CA ILE A 76 -2.84 -4.25 19.19
C ILE A 76 -1.98 -3.32 20.04
N ASP A 77 -0.81 -2.93 19.53
CA ASP A 77 0.15 -2.06 20.23
C ASP A 77 -0.16 -0.56 20.09
N ARG A 78 -1.42 -0.22 19.77
CA ARG A 78 -1.84 1.19 19.66
C ARG A 78 -1.69 1.90 20.99
N SER A 79 -1.42 3.20 20.91
CA SER A 79 -1.49 4.05 22.11
C SER A 79 -2.88 3.97 22.74
N ARG A 80 -2.92 3.66 24.04
CA ARG A 80 -4.16 3.71 24.84
C ARG A 80 -4.49 5.14 25.29
N ARG A 81 -3.58 6.09 25.07
CA ARG A 81 -3.82 7.51 25.34
C ARG A 81 -4.65 8.09 24.19
N PRO A 82 -5.80 8.72 24.49
CA PRO A 82 -6.58 9.41 23.46
C PRO A 82 -5.74 10.46 22.75
N GLY A 83 -5.95 10.62 21.44
CA GLY A 83 -5.35 11.72 20.69
C GLY A 83 -5.87 13.06 21.22
N THR A 84 -4.96 13.99 21.51
CA THR A 84 -5.32 15.32 22.02
C THR A 84 -5.59 16.28 20.86
N ARG A 85 -6.34 17.36 21.12
CA ARG A 85 -6.50 18.45 20.13
C ARG A 85 -5.15 19.00 19.67
N ARG A 86 -4.21 19.15 20.60
CA ARG A 86 -2.83 19.61 20.31
C ARG A 86 -2.11 18.68 19.33
N LEU A 87 -2.25 17.36 19.51
CA LEU A 87 -1.66 16.40 18.57
C LEU A 87 -2.21 16.60 17.16
N PHE A 88 -3.53 16.59 16.99
CA PHE A 88 -4.12 16.67 15.65
C PHE A 88 -3.92 18.04 14.98
N ALA A 89 -3.85 19.12 15.75
CA ALA A 89 -3.44 20.43 15.23
C ALA A 89 -2.02 20.36 14.67
N ARG A 90 -1.07 19.80 15.43
CA ARG A 90 0.32 19.67 14.98
C ARG A 90 0.48 18.75 13.78
N VAL A 91 -0.26 17.65 13.73
CA VAL A 91 -0.28 16.76 12.56
C VAL A 91 -0.79 17.51 11.33
N ALA A 92 -1.84 18.33 11.47
CA ALA A 92 -2.39 19.09 10.35
C ALA A 92 -1.38 20.11 9.80
N GLU A 93 -0.65 20.80 10.68
CA GLU A 93 0.43 21.71 10.30
C GLU A 93 1.52 20.98 9.51
N ILE A 94 2.08 19.90 10.08
CA ILE A 94 3.16 19.13 9.44
C ILE A 94 2.70 18.54 8.09
N TYR A 95 1.47 18.05 8.03
CA TYR A 95 0.92 17.49 6.80
C TYR A 95 0.80 18.57 5.72
N ALA A 96 0.27 19.73 6.08
CA ALA A 96 0.14 20.85 5.16
C ALA A 96 1.52 21.35 4.68
N GLU A 97 2.49 21.46 5.58
CA GLU A 97 3.86 21.89 5.25
C GLU A 97 4.56 20.95 4.25
N ARG A 98 4.34 19.62 4.38
CA ARG A 98 5.11 18.62 3.63
C ARG A 98 4.40 18.07 2.40
N PHE A 99 3.07 18.02 2.42
CA PHE A 99 2.29 17.26 1.45
C PHE A 99 1.16 18.05 0.79
N SER A 100 1.13 19.37 0.96
CA SER A 100 0.24 20.24 0.18
C SER A 100 0.74 20.44 -1.25
N ASP A 101 -0.20 20.60 -2.16
CA ASP A 101 0.04 21.13 -3.49
C ASP A 101 0.00 22.67 -3.50
N ALA A 102 0.29 23.27 -4.66
CA ALA A 102 0.33 24.73 -4.83
C ALA A 102 -0.99 25.45 -4.54
N ASP A 103 -2.12 24.73 -4.58
CA ASP A 103 -3.46 25.25 -4.24
C ASP A 103 -3.82 25.06 -2.75
N GLY A 104 -2.88 24.56 -1.93
CA GLY A 104 -3.05 24.37 -0.49
C GLY A 104 -3.78 23.09 -0.09
N ARG A 105 -4.16 22.22 -1.04
CA ARG A 105 -4.81 20.93 -0.73
C ARG A 105 -3.78 19.87 -0.41
N ILE A 106 -4.05 19.03 0.59
CA ILE A 106 -3.16 17.92 0.98
C ILE A 106 -3.44 16.67 0.14
N ARG A 107 -2.39 15.90 -0.15
CA ARG A 107 -2.48 14.60 -0.85
C ARG A 107 -2.52 13.44 0.13
N ALA A 108 -3.38 12.47 -0.12
CA ALA A 108 -3.39 11.19 0.58
C ALA A 108 -3.30 10.04 -0.43
N SER A 109 -2.27 9.21 -0.29
CA SER A 109 -2.03 8.07 -1.18
C SER A 109 -2.64 6.77 -0.63
N PHE A 110 -3.57 6.21 -1.38
CA PHE A 110 -4.27 4.96 -1.10
C PHE A 110 -3.78 3.87 -2.06
N PRO A 111 -2.84 3.02 -1.62
CA PRO A 111 -2.50 1.82 -2.37
C PRO A 111 -3.62 0.78 -2.23
N ILE A 112 -3.98 0.15 -3.34
CA ILE A 112 -5.01 -0.87 -3.49
C ILE A 112 -4.31 -2.11 -4.04
N VAL A 113 -4.40 -3.24 -3.32
CA VAL A 113 -3.86 -4.50 -3.81
C VAL A 113 -4.97 -5.26 -4.54
N TRP A 114 -4.71 -5.59 -5.81
CA TRP A 114 -5.53 -6.49 -6.59
C TRP A 114 -4.94 -7.89 -6.51
N MET A 115 -5.76 -8.89 -6.17
CA MET A 115 -5.33 -10.28 -6.08
C MET A 115 -6.33 -11.18 -6.80
N SER A 116 -5.83 -12.02 -7.69
CA SER A 116 -6.61 -13.06 -8.34
C SER A 116 -5.83 -14.37 -8.44
N GLY A 117 -6.56 -15.48 -8.43
CA GLY A 117 -5.99 -16.82 -8.49
C GLY A 117 -7.10 -17.82 -8.81
N TRP A 118 -6.70 -18.99 -9.30
CA TRP A 118 -7.61 -20.04 -9.73
C TRP A 118 -7.56 -21.21 -8.75
N ALA A 119 -8.68 -21.91 -8.59
CA ALA A 119 -8.65 -23.23 -7.99
C ALA A 119 -7.72 -24.14 -8.82
N PRO A 120 -6.93 -25.03 -8.19
CA PRO A 120 -6.09 -25.97 -8.92
C PRO A 120 -6.94 -26.87 -9.83
N ASP A 121 -6.51 -27.04 -11.08
CA ASP A 121 -7.15 -27.93 -12.06
C ASP A 121 -6.12 -28.65 -12.92
N ALA A 122 -6.42 -29.90 -13.32
CA ALA A 122 -5.51 -30.73 -14.10
C ALA A 122 -5.24 -30.18 -15.51
N SER A 123 -6.14 -29.37 -16.06
CA SER A 123 -6.01 -28.73 -17.37
C SER A 123 -5.07 -27.52 -17.35
N GLN A 124 -4.62 -27.07 -16.18
CA GLN A 124 -3.71 -25.93 -16.07
C GLN A 124 -2.35 -26.27 -16.67
N GLN A 125 -1.76 -25.30 -17.38
CA GLN A 125 -0.43 -25.47 -17.98
C GLN A 125 0.60 -25.79 -16.91
N LYS A 126 1.34 -26.88 -17.14
CA LYS A 126 2.47 -27.26 -16.30
C LYS A 126 3.74 -26.61 -16.84
N PRO A 127 4.60 -26.07 -15.98
CA PRO A 127 5.91 -25.60 -16.40
C PRO A 127 6.64 -26.70 -17.18
N LEU A 128 7.25 -26.32 -18.29
CA LEU A 128 8.09 -27.24 -19.05
C LEU A 128 9.29 -27.69 -18.22
N LYS A 129 9.77 -28.91 -18.46
CA LYS A 129 10.96 -29.42 -17.76
C LYS A 129 12.15 -28.49 -18.01
N PRO A 130 12.97 -28.15 -16.99
CA PRO A 130 14.21 -27.41 -17.20
C PRO A 130 15.05 -28.07 -18.31
N GLY A 131 15.61 -27.26 -19.22
CA GLY A 131 16.40 -27.73 -20.36
C GLY A 131 15.61 -28.17 -21.60
N SER A 132 14.28 -28.07 -21.61
CA SER A 132 13.44 -28.39 -22.78
C SER A 132 13.26 -27.23 -23.78
N ALA A 133 14.02 -26.14 -23.64
CA ALA A 133 13.97 -25.00 -24.55
C ALA A 133 14.41 -25.41 -25.96
N LYS A 134 13.55 -25.19 -26.96
CA LYS A 134 13.82 -25.54 -28.37
C LYS A 134 14.51 -24.43 -29.16
N ILE A 135 14.43 -23.19 -28.68
CA ILE A 135 14.92 -21.99 -29.37
C ILE A 135 15.74 -21.16 -28.37
N SER A 136 16.88 -20.65 -28.81
CA SER A 136 17.72 -19.76 -28.00
C SER A 136 17.13 -18.36 -27.92
N LEU A 137 17.12 -17.79 -26.71
CA LEU A 137 16.72 -16.39 -26.47
C LEU A 137 17.54 -15.40 -27.31
N LYS A 138 18.81 -15.71 -27.58
CA LYS A 138 19.69 -14.93 -28.45
C LYS A 138 19.09 -14.77 -29.85
N THR A 139 18.58 -15.87 -30.43
CA THR A 139 18.00 -15.89 -31.78
C THR A 139 16.75 -15.02 -31.89
N ILE A 140 15.93 -14.94 -30.83
CA ILE A 140 14.74 -14.09 -30.80
C ILE A 140 15.10 -12.61 -30.64
N LEU A 141 16.08 -12.29 -29.79
CA LEU A 141 16.50 -10.91 -29.54
C LEU A 141 17.26 -10.30 -30.74
N GLU A 142 18.01 -11.11 -31.49
CA GLU A 142 18.72 -10.67 -32.69
C GLU A 142 17.79 -10.50 -33.91
N ASN A 143 16.58 -11.06 -33.88
CA ASN A 143 15.62 -10.94 -34.99
C ASN A 143 14.17 -10.77 -34.48
N PRO A 144 13.79 -9.56 -33.99
CA PRO A 144 12.51 -9.32 -33.31
C PRO A 144 11.26 -9.49 -34.20
N GLY A 145 11.43 -9.64 -35.51
CA GLY A 145 10.36 -9.65 -36.51
C GLY A 145 10.17 -10.96 -37.27
N GLY A 146 10.72 -12.08 -36.80
CA GLY A 146 10.72 -13.36 -37.53
C GLY A 146 9.32 -13.93 -37.82
N ARG A 147 8.79 -13.59 -39.01
CA ARG A 147 8.32 -14.60 -39.97
C ARG A 147 9.53 -15.18 -40.70
#